data_AF-A0A1G8VFV9-F1
#
_entry.id   AF-A0A1G8VFV9-F1
#
_cell.length_a   1.000
_cell.length_b   1.000
_cell.length_c   1.000
_cell.angle_alpha   90.00
_cell.angle_beta   90.00
_cell.angle_gamma   90.00
#
_symmetry.space_group_name_H-M   'P 1'
#
loop_
_entity.id
_entity.type
_entity.pdbx_description
1 polymer ?
#
loop_
_entity_poly.entity_id
_entity_poly.type
_entity_poly.pdbx_seq_one_letter_code
_entity_poly.pdbx_strand_id
1 'polypeptide(L)'
;MMKRATRESGKAGQRGFSLIEILVVVAIIGVLAAIAIPVYMGFRERAANAACLADVRAYASAVHATHYDEEAESTPSVASVLSTYPDDGACSEIAANGEVLEGMPRAPGDADALQVVELGFEPEVD
;
A
#
# COMPACT_ATOMS: atom_id res chain seq x y z
N MET A 1 34.59 70.13 22.31
CA MET A 1 33.38 70.19 21.46
C MET A 1 33.20 68.82 20.80
N MET A 2 32.36 67.94 21.34
CA MET A 2 32.12 66.59 20.80
C MET A 2 30.61 66.34 20.82
N LYS A 3 29.97 66.42 19.65
CA LYS A 3 28.55 66.09 19.47
C LYS A 3 28.44 64.57 19.35
N ARG A 4 27.77 63.92 20.29
CA ARG A 4 27.42 62.49 20.22
C ARG A 4 26.28 62.31 19.21
N ALA A 5 26.52 61.50 18.18
CA ALA A 5 25.48 61.05 17.27
C ALA A 5 24.69 59.91 17.94
N THR A 6 23.42 60.17 18.26
CA THR A 6 22.45 59.14 18.66
C THR A 6 22.01 58.37 17.41
N ARG A 7 22.33 57.08 17.32
CA ARG A 7 21.76 56.18 16.30
C ARG A 7 20.31 55.86 16.68
N GLU A 8 19.36 56.23 15.83
CA GLU A 8 18.00 55.72 15.91
C GLU A 8 18.02 54.24 15.52
N SER A 9 17.73 53.37 16.47
CA SER A 9 17.59 51.94 16.24
C SER A 9 16.23 51.70 15.60
N GLY A 10 16.20 51.44 14.30
CA GLY A 10 14.99 51.08 13.57
C GLY A 10 14.38 49.81 14.16
N LYS A 11 13.32 49.96 14.96
CA LYS A 11 12.42 48.87 15.33
C LYS A 11 11.74 48.39 14.05
N ALA A 12 12.34 47.39 13.40
CA ALA A 12 11.63 46.59 12.41
C ALA A 12 10.38 46.03 13.11
N GLY A 13 9.20 46.54 12.73
CA GLY A 13 7.94 46.22 13.38
C GLY A 13 7.69 44.72 13.32
N GLN A 14 7.73 44.08 14.48
CA GLN A 14 7.30 42.69 14.62
C GLN A 14 5.78 42.65 14.43
N ARG A 15 5.36 42.30 13.22
CA ARG A 15 3.95 42.03 12.89
C ARG A 15 3.65 40.61 13.35
N GLY A 16 2.92 40.47 14.45
CA GLY A 16 2.41 39.16 14.89
C GLY A 16 1.23 38.72 14.01
N PHE A 17 1.06 37.39 13.86
CA PHE A 17 -0.13 36.81 13.25
C PHE A 17 -1.37 37.16 14.08
N SER A 18 -2.47 37.49 13.39
CA SER A 18 -3.76 37.70 14.05
C SER A 18 -4.38 36.35 14.43
N LEU A 19 -5.03 36.30 15.60
CA LEU A 19 -5.78 35.11 16.03
C LEU A 19 -6.88 34.73 15.03
N ILE A 20 -7.47 35.72 14.36
CA ILE A 20 -8.49 35.47 13.34
C ILE A 20 -7.91 34.81 12.09
N GLU A 21 -6.67 35.13 11.72
CA GLU A 21 -6.00 34.53 10.56
C GLU A 21 -5.76 33.05 10.81
N ILE A 22 -5.32 32.69 12.02
CA ILE A 22 -5.13 31.28 12.38
C ILE A 22 -6.48 30.54 12.49
N LEU A 23 -7.53 31.20 13.01
CA LEU A 23 -8.86 30.60 13.16
C LEU A 23 -9.49 30.23 11.80
N VAL A 24 -9.40 31.11 10.81
CA VAL A 24 -9.95 30.83 9.47
C VAL A 24 -9.16 29.69 8.78
N VAL A 25 -7.84 29.66 8.96
CA VAL A 25 -7.00 28.61 8.37
C VAL A 25 -7.35 27.23 8.93
N VAL A 26 -7.46 27.08 10.25
CA VAL A 26 -7.83 25.78 10.85
C VAL A 26 -9.26 25.38 10.50
N ALA A 27 -10.18 26.34 10.32
CA ALA A 27 -11.53 26.05 9.84
C ALA A 27 -11.52 25.45 8.43
N ILE A 28 -10.73 26.02 7.51
CA ILE A 28 -10.61 25.50 6.14
C ILE A 28 -9.95 24.11 6.14
N ILE A 29 -8.84 23.93 6.87
CA ILE A 29 -8.16 22.63 6.99
C ILE A 29 -9.10 21.58 7.60
N GLY A 30 -9.92 21.95 8.59
CA GLY A 30 -10.90 21.06 9.20
C GLY A 30 -11.94 20.54 8.21
N VAL A 31 -12.48 21.42 7.35
CA VAL A 31 -13.43 21.01 6.29
C VAL A 31 -12.76 20.07 5.28
N LEU A 32 -11.54 20.39 4.85
CA LEU A 32 -10.80 19.55 3.92
C LEU A 32 -10.48 18.18 4.52
N ALA A 33 -10.02 18.14 5.77
CA ALA A 33 -9.68 16.90 6.48
C ALA A 33 -10.91 16.01 6.67
N ALA A 34 -12.08 16.58 6.98
CA ALA A 34 -13.32 15.84 7.16
C ALA A 34 -13.72 15.03 5.91
N ILE A 35 -13.45 15.55 4.70
CA ILE A 35 -13.71 14.85 3.44
C ILE A 35 -12.52 13.95 3.06
N ALA A 36 -11.30 14.44 3.24
CA ALA A 36 -10.10 13.74 2.79
C ALA A 36 -9.86 12.42 3.55
N ILE A 37 -10.08 12.38 4.87
CA ILE A 37 -9.79 11.20 5.69
C ILE A 37 -10.59 9.96 5.23
N PRO A 38 -11.93 9.95 5.16
CA PRO A 38 -12.67 8.75 4.77
C PRO A 38 -12.34 8.30 3.35
N VAL A 39 -12.16 9.25 2.42
CA VAL A 39 -11.78 8.96 1.03
C VAL A 39 -10.39 8.33 0.96
N TYR A 40 -9.43 8.84 1.73
CA TYR A 40 -8.07 8.32 1.78
C TYR A 40 -8.01 6.89 2.35
N MET A 41 -8.83 6.57 3.35
CA MET A 41 -8.90 5.21 3.89
C MET A 41 -9.31 4.19 2.83
N GLY A 42 -10.39 4.46 2.09
CA GLY A 42 -10.82 3.56 0.99
C GLY A 42 -9.85 3.52 -0.20
N PHE A 43 -9.01 4.54 -0.40
CA PHE A 43 -7.92 4.45 -1.37
C PHE A 43 -6.79 3.52 -0.89
N ARG A 44 -6.41 3.60 0.38
CA ARG A 44 -5.38 2.73 0.95
C ARG A 44 -5.79 1.26 0.95
N GLU A 45 -7.04 0.99 1.30
CA GLU A 45 -7.61 -0.36 1.28
C GLU A 45 -7.56 -0.97 -0.12
N ARG A 46 -8.07 -0.26 -1.14
CA ARG A 46 -8.01 -0.72 -2.53
C ARG A 46 -6.58 -0.89 -3.04
N ALA A 47 -5.66 -0.02 -2.63
CA ALA A 47 -4.25 -0.14 -2.98
C ALA A 47 -3.60 -1.39 -2.37
N ALA A 48 -3.92 -1.71 -1.11
CA ALA A 48 -3.45 -2.92 -0.45
C ALA A 48 -4.02 -4.19 -1.11
N ASN A 49 -5.32 -4.20 -1.43
CA ASN A 49 -5.95 -5.32 -2.14
C ASN A 49 -5.32 -5.54 -3.52
N ALA A 50 -5.09 -4.45 -4.28
CA ALA A 50 -4.46 -4.52 -5.59
C ALA A 50 -3.00 -4.98 -5.53
N ALA A 51 -2.26 -4.58 -4.50
CA ALA A 51 -0.89 -5.04 -4.27
C ALA A 51 -0.86 -6.55 -3.96
N CYS A 52 -1.74 -7.03 -3.07
CA CYS A 52 -1.85 -8.46 -2.80
C CYS A 52 -2.25 -9.25 -4.06
N LEU A 53 -3.20 -8.76 -4.86
CA LEU A 53 -3.55 -9.39 -6.13
C LEU A 53 -2.37 -9.45 -7.11
N ALA A 54 -1.50 -8.44 -7.12
CA ALA A 54 -0.28 -8.45 -7.94
C ALA A 54 0.69 -9.54 -7.48
N ASP A 55 0.86 -9.72 -6.17
CA ASP A 55 1.65 -10.81 -5.60
C ASP A 55 1.05 -12.17 -6.00
N VAL A 56 -0.25 -12.40 -5.80
CA VAL A 56 -0.90 -13.67 -6.18
C VAL A 56 -0.70 -13.98 -7.67
N ARG A 57 -0.81 -12.98 -8.56
CA ARG A 57 -0.55 -13.14 -10.00
C ARG A 57 0.91 -13.45 -10.30
N ALA A 58 1.85 -12.84 -9.59
CA ALA A 58 3.26 -13.14 -9.74
C ALA A 58 3.54 -14.61 -9.38
N TYR A 59 2.95 -15.11 -8.30
CA TYR A 59 3.09 -16.51 -7.90
C TYR A 59 2.36 -17.46 -8.84
N ALA A 60 1.19 -17.10 -9.35
CA ALA A 60 0.53 -17.86 -10.41
C ALA A 60 1.44 -18.00 -11.64
N SER A 61 2.08 -16.91 -12.07
CA SER A 61 3.03 -16.95 -13.19
C SER A 61 4.27 -17.81 -12.91
N ALA A 62 4.76 -17.80 -11.66
CA ALA A 62 5.89 -18.64 -11.25
C ALA A 62 5.52 -20.13 -11.27
N VAL A 63 4.34 -20.46 -10.75
CA VAL A 63 3.77 -21.82 -10.81
C VAL A 63 3.63 -22.27 -12.27
N HIS A 64 3.07 -21.44 -13.15
CA HIS A 64 3.00 -21.74 -14.58
C HIS A 64 4.37 -21.98 -15.21
N ALA A 65 5.35 -21.13 -14.92
CA ALA A 65 6.70 -21.29 -15.47
C ALA A 65 7.31 -22.64 -15.08
N THR A 66 7.09 -23.10 -13.85
CA THR A 66 7.59 -24.39 -13.39
C THR A 66 6.82 -25.59 -13.94
N HIS A 67 5.56 -25.43 -14.30
CA HIS A 67 4.75 -26.50 -14.89
C HIS A 67 5.09 -26.77 -16.36
N TYR A 68 5.61 -25.77 -17.09
CA TYR A 68 5.99 -25.91 -18.50
C TYR A 68 7.50 -26.00 -18.72
N ASP A 69 8.28 -26.21 -17.65
CA ASP A 69 9.73 -26.40 -17.75
C ASP A 69 10.07 -27.85 -18.14
N GLU A 70 10.37 -28.07 -19.43
CA GLU A 70 10.66 -29.40 -19.99
C GLU A 70 12.04 -29.95 -19.55
N GLU A 71 12.95 -29.11 -19.04
CA GLU A 71 14.28 -29.51 -18.58
C GLU A 71 14.31 -29.86 -17.08
N ALA A 72 13.21 -29.62 -16.35
CA ALA A 72 13.13 -29.90 -14.93
C ALA A 72 13.03 -31.42 -14.67
N GLU A 73 13.95 -31.96 -13.86
CA GLU A 73 13.90 -33.37 -13.40
C GLU A 73 12.62 -33.69 -12.59
N SER A 74 11.97 -32.66 -12.05
CA SER A 74 10.66 -32.75 -11.39
C SER A 74 9.97 -31.39 -11.40
N THR A 75 8.66 -31.37 -11.62
CA THR A 75 7.85 -30.14 -11.48
C THR A 75 7.66 -29.84 -9.99
N PRO A 76 8.14 -28.71 -9.47
CA PRO A 76 7.91 -28.34 -8.08
C PRO A 76 6.40 -28.20 -7.81
N SER A 77 5.95 -28.72 -6.67
CA SER A 77 4.56 -28.55 -6.25
C SER A 77 4.21 -27.07 -6.04
N VAL A 78 2.95 -26.70 -6.25
CA VAL A 78 2.43 -25.35 -5.96
C VAL A 78 2.82 -24.86 -4.56
N ALA A 79 2.79 -25.76 -3.57
CA ALA A 79 3.17 -25.46 -2.19
C ALA A 79 4.65 -25.06 -2.04
N SER A 80 5.54 -25.67 -2.82
CA SER A 80 6.97 -25.34 -2.78
C SER A 80 7.27 -23.97 -3.39
N VAL A 81 6.57 -23.59 -4.46
CA VAL A 81 6.68 -22.24 -5.04
C VAL A 81 6.19 -21.22 -4.03
N LEU A 82 5.08 -21.50 -3.36
CA LEU A 82 4.46 -20.62 -2.37
C LEU A 82 5.28 -20.47 -1.09
N SER A 83 6.08 -21.49 -0.72
CA SER A 83 7.00 -21.42 0.43
C SER A 83 8.08 -20.34 0.29
N THR A 84 8.28 -19.81 -0.92
CA THR A 84 9.21 -18.71 -1.21
C THR A 84 8.52 -17.34 -1.06
N TYR A 85 7.22 -17.29 -0.70
CA TYR A 85 6.52 -16.04 -0.44
C TYR A 85 7.14 -15.31 0.77
N PRO A 86 7.55 -14.04 0.62
CA PRO A 86 8.15 -13.30 1.72
C PRO A 86 7.10 -12.95 2.78
N ASP A 87 7.47 -13.11 4.06
CA ASP A 87 6.60 -12.80 5.20
C ASP A 87 6.16 -11.32 5.26
N ASP A 88 6.92 -10.41 4.64
CA ASP A 88 6.65 -8.97 4.56
C ASP A 88 5.98 -8.53 3.25
N GLY A 89 5.47 -9.48 2.45
CA GLY A 89 4.71 -9.20 1.23
C GLY A 89 3.38 -8.45 1.43
N ALA A 90 2.71 -8.13 0.31
CA ALA A 90 1.46 -7.37 0.32
C ALA A 90 0.24 -8.18 0.80
N CYS A 91 0.27 -9.50 0.61
CA CYS A 91 -0.63 -10.43 1.26
C CYS A 91 -0.09 -10.84 2.63
N SER A 92 -0.97 -11.11 3.59
CA SER A 92 -0.57 -11.75 4.86
C SER A 92 -0.28 -13.24 4.68
N GLU A 93 -0.91 -13.86 3.69
CA GLU A 93 -0.72 -15.24 3.28
C GLU A 93 -1.19 -15.37 1.83
N ILE A 94 -0.55 -16.27 1.08
CA ILE A 94 -1.09 -16.81 -0.16
C ILE A 94 -1.22 -18.32 0.06
N ALA A 95 -2.40 -18.88 -0.21
CA ALA A 95 -2.70 -20.30 -0.08
C ALA A 95 -3.09 -20.88 -1.45
N ALA A 96 -2.86 -22.18 -1.62
CA ALA A 96 -3.30 -22.92 -2.81
C ALA A 96 -4.44 -23.89 -2.42
N ASN A 97 -5.61 -23.70 -3.02
CA ASN A 97 -6.80 -24.52 -2.84
C ASN A 97 -7.11 -25.26 -4.14
N GLY A 98 -6.42 -26.37 -4.36
CA GLY A 98 -6.45 -27.06 -5.67
C GLY A 98 -5.73 -26.21 -6.72
N GLU A 99 -6.43 -25.83 -7.77
CA GLU A 99 -5.91 -25.02 -8.89
C GLU A 99 -6.12 -23.51 -8.68
N VAL A 100 -6.50 -23.10 -7.48
CA VAL A 100 -6.80 -21.71 -7.15
C VAL A 100 -5.76 -21.19 -6.16
N LEU A 101 -5.16 -20.04 -6.47
CA LEU A 101 -4.38 -19.28 -5.50
C LEU A 101 -5.26 -18.21 -4.86
N GLU A 102 -5.25 -18.18 -3.54
CA GLU A 102 -6.00 -17.23 -2.73
C GLU A 102 -5.03 -16.43 -1.86
N GLY A 103 -5.00 -15.11 -2.07
CA GLY A 103 -4.24 -14.17 -1.25
C GLY A 103 -5.14 -13.39 -0.30
N MET A 104 -4.76 -13.31 0.96
CA MET A 104 -5.42 -12.45 1.95
C MET A 104 -4.68 -11.11 2.06
N PRO A 105 -5.30 -9.96 1.73
CA PRO A 105 -4.63 -8.67 1.82
C PRO A 105 -4.21 -8.33 3.25
N ARG A 106 -3.00 -7.80 3.42
CA ARG A 106 -2.57 -7.26 4.71
C ARG A 106 -3.28 -5.91 4.98
N ALA A 107 -3.56 -5.61 6.25
CA ALA A 107 -4.12 -4.32 6.64
C ALA A 107 -3.30 -3.15 6.06
N PRO A 108 -3.92 -2.12 5.46
CA PRO A 108 -5.33 -1.73 5.58
C PRO A 108 -6.26 -2.36 4.54
N GLY A 109 -5.82 -3.38 3.81
CA GLY A 109 -6.68 -4.11 2.88
C GLY A 109 -7.87 -4.76 3.56
N ASP A 110 -8.88 -5.09 2.75
CA ASP A 110 -10.08 -5.78 3.20
C ASP A 110 -9.76 -7.27 3.36
N ALA A 111 -9.79 -7.73 4.61
CA ALA A 111 -9.55 -9.11 4.99
C ALA A 111 -10.61 -10.07 4.43
N ASP A 112 -11.82 -9.58 4.16
CA ASP A 112 -12.91 -10.37 3.60
C ASP A 112 -12.87 -10.43 2.06
N ALA A 113 -12.03 -9.60 1.43
CA ALA A 113 -11.83 -9.56 -0.01
C ALA A 113 -10.65 -10.45 -0.44
N LEU A 114 -10.84 -11.76 -0.44
CA LEU A 114 -9.86 -12.72 -0.96
C LEU A 114 -9.47 -12.39 -2.41
N GLN A 115 -8.17 -12.33 -2.67
CA GLN A 115 -7.62 -12.12 -4.00
C GLN A 115 -7.40 -13.46 -4.66
N VAL A 116 -8.25 -13.79 -5.63
CA VAL A 116 -8.32 -15.13 -6.21
C VAL A 116 -7.74 -15.11 -7.63
N VAL A 117 -6.86 -16.05 -7.93
CA VAL A 117 -6.35 -16.32 -9.27
C VAL A 117 -6.45 -17.82 -9.56
N GLU A 118 -7.20 -18.17 -10.61
CA GLU A 118 -7.28 -19.54 -11.12
C GLU A 118 -6.04 -19.83 -11.97
N LEU A 119 -5.38 -20.96 -11.70
CA LEU A 119 -4.19 -21.41 -12.39
C LEU A 119 -4.51 -22.11 -13.71
N GLY A 120 -5.77 -22.41 -14.01
CA GLY A 120 -6.18 -22.92 -15.32
C GLY A 120 -5.46 -24.20 -15.79
N PHE A 121 -4.97 -25.01 -14.85
CA PHE A 121 -4.57 -26.38 -15.15
C PHE A 121 -5.85 -27.20 -15.37
N GLU A 122 -5.81 -28.19 -16.26
CA GLU A 122 -6.91 -29.15 -16.36
C GLU A 122 -6.61 -30.26 -15.33
N PRO A 123 -7.62 -30.74 -14.59
CA PRO A 123 -7.40 -31.87 -13.68
C PRO A 123 -6.93 -33.05 -14.51
N GLU A 124 -5.75 -33.58 -14.18
CA GLU A 124 -5.22 -34.80 -14.80
C GLU A 124 -6.18 -35.94 -14.45
N VAL A 125 -7.07 -36.28 -15.39
CA VAL A 125 -8.04 -37.38 -15.24
C VAL A 125 -7.26 -38.68 -15.41
N ASP A 126 -6.87 -39.29 -14.29
CA ASP A 126 -6.44 -40.69 -14.22
C ASP A 126 -7.53 -41.66 -14.75
#